data_AF-A0A4P7YSW8-F1
#
_entry.id   AF-A0A4P7YSW8-F1
#
_cell.length_a   1.000
_cell.length_b   1.000
_cell.length_c   1.000
_cell.angle_alpha   90.00
_cell.angle_beta   90.00
_cell.angle_gamma   90.00
#
_symmetry.space_group_name_H-M   'P 1'
#
loop_
_entity.id
_entity.type
_entity.pdbx_description
1 polymer ?
#
loop_
_entity_poly.entity_id
_entity_poly.type
_entity_poly.pdbx_seq_one_letter_code
_entity_poly.pdbx_strand_id
1 'polypeptide(L)'
;MPQGTLDRETLEAVGVLARAVERERVPGVLECRLLANALKRTLDSGRENELNEASRVFRTLDVDLRERIVARARVEAQQARAQAKAADMAGSDADRDVVTQEIPALPARLVNEPKGRAGTNFLAALNGLRPAATAGSRGAARDRLRAAVDSQRRVGRRVEPTLE
;
A
#
# COMPACT_ATOMS: atom_id res chain seq x y z
N MET A 1 4.29 0.63 21.01
CA MET A 1 5.75 0.70 20.85
C MET A 1 6.25 -0.70 20.58
N PRO A 2 7.00 -0.97 19.50
CA PRO A 2 7.55 -2.30 19.25
C PRO A 2 8.48 -2.67 20.42
N GLN A 3 8.16 -3.76 21.13
CA GLN A 3 8.96 -4.32 22.23
C GLN A 3 10.06 -5.21 21.65
N GLY A 4 10.81 -4.66 20.69
CA GLY A 4 11.85 -5.35 19.96
C GLY A 4 13.16 -5.41 20.73
N THR A 5 14.04 -6.33 20.36
CA THR A 5 15.44 -6.36 20.84
C THR A 5 16.29 -5.29 20.14
N LEU A 6 15.80 -4.72 19.04
CA LEU A 6 16.52 -3.76 18.22
C LEU A 6 16.41 -2.32 18.74
N ASP A 7 17.54 -1.61 18.71
CA ASP A 7 17.61 -0.19 19.00
C ASP A 7 16.78 0.66 18.03
N ARG A 8 16.30 1.81 18.52
CA ARG A 8 15.52 2.75 17.74
C ARG A 8 16.27 3.22 16.48
N GLU A 9 17.55 3.53 16.60
CA GLU A 9 18.38 3.97 15.47
C GLU A 9 18.46 2.89 14.37
N THR A 10 18.54 1.63 14.77
CA THR A 10 18.55 0.49 13.86
C THR A 10 17.21 0.37 13.13
N LEU A 11 16.09 0.51 13.85
CA LEU A 11 14.76 0.49 13.22
C LEU A 11 14.55 1.66 12.26
N GLU A 12 15.07 2.85 12.58
CA GLU A 12 15.04 4.00 11.68
C GLU A 12 15.86 3.72 10.40
N ALA A 13 17.07 3.14 10.54
CA ALA A 13 17.90 2.75 9.40
C ALA A 13 17.22 1.67 8.53
N VAL A 14 16.60 0.66 9.16
CA VAL A 14 15.80 -0.37 8.47
C VAL A 14 14.62 0.27 7.73
N GLY A 15 13.97 1.27 8.33
CA GLY A 15 12.87 2.02 7.71
C GLY A 15 13.31 2.84 6.49
N VAL A 16 14.54 3.36 6.49
CA VAL A 16 15.13 3.99 5.29
C VAL A 16 15.43 2.94 4.22
N LEU A 17 16.02 1.81 4.60
CA LEU A 17 16.33 0.74 3.66
C LEU A 17 15.06 0.17 3.01
N ALA A 18 13.99 -0.03 3.78
CA ALA A 18 12.71 -0.52 3.27
C ALA A 18 12.14 0.40 2.19
N ARG A 19 12.21 1.72 2.40
CA ARG A 19 11.75 2.72 1.42
C ARG A 19 12.60 2.70 0.15
N ALA A 20 13.92 2.59 0.28
CA ALA A 20 14.81 2.43 -0.87
C ALA A 20 14.50 1.17 -1.68
N VAL A 21 14.28 0.03 -0.99
CA VAL A 21 13.91 -1.24 -1.64
C VAL A 21 12.57 -1.14 -2.35
N GLU A 22 11.56 -0.49 -1.76
CA GLU A 22 10.26 -0.32 -2.41
C GLU A 22 10.33 0.50 -3.69
N ARG A 23 11.24 1.48 -3.76
CA ARG A 23 11.42 2.33 -4.94
C ARG A 23 12.22 1.67 -6.06
N GLU A 24 13.26 0.91 -5.72
CA GLU A 24 14.12 0.20 -6.69
C GLU A 24 13.54 -1.17 -7.10
N ARG A 25 12.48 -1.62 -6.44
CA ARG A 25 11.89 -2.94 -6.71
C ARG A 25 11.37 -3.03 -8.15
N VAL A 26 11.85 -4.06 -8.84
CA VAL A 26 11.35 -4.45 -10.16
C VAL A 26 10.15 -5.39 -10.01
N PRO A 27 9.03 -5.13 -10.72
CA PRO A 27 7.93 -6.08 -10.80
C PRO A 27 8.39 -7.44 -11.34
N GLY A 28 8.04 -8.53 -10.65
CA GLY A 28 8.38 -9.90 -11.07
C GLY A 28 9.59 -10.52 -10.36
N VAL A 29 10.47 -9.74 -9.74
CA VAL A 29 11.59 -10.26 -8.95
C VAL A 29 11.10 -10.66 -7.56
N LEU A 30 11.15 -11.96 -7.25
CA LEU A 30 10.63 -12.52 -6.00
C LEU A 30 11.46 -12.06 -4.80
N GLU A 31 12.77 -12.02 -4.96
CA GLU A 31 13.75 -11.69 -3.93
C GLU A 31 13.52 -10.26 -3.41
N CYS A 32 13.18 -9.31 -4.30
CA CYS A 32 12.81 -7.95 -3.89
C CYS A 32 11.53 -7.93 -3.05
N ARG A 33 10.56 -8.79 -3.36
CA ARG A 33 9.32 -8.92 -2.58
C ARG A 33 9.60 -9.49 -1.20
N LEU A 34 10.42 -10.55 -1.16
CA LEU A 34 10.81 -11.21 0.07
C LEU A 34 11.59 -10.25 0.97
N LEU A 35 12.53 -9.49 0.41
CA LEU A 35 13.28 -8.49 1.15
C LEU A 35 12.36 -7.39 1.70
N ALA A 36 11.49 -6.82 0.87
CA ALA A 36 10.55 -5.79 1.31
C ALA A 36 9.65 -6.28 2.46
N ASN A 37 9.17 -7.53 2.36
CA ASN A 37 8.36 -8.14 3.42
C ASN A 37 9.17 -8.42 4.69
N ALA A 38 10.39 -8.95 4.57
CA ALA A 38 11.26 -9.21 5.72
C ALA A 38 11.62 -7.91 6.45
N LEU A 39 11.89 -6.82 5.72
CA LEU A 39 12.13 -5.50 6.32
C LEU A 39 10.88 -4.96 7.02
N LYS A 40 9.68 -5.15 6.46
CA LYS A 40 8.42 -4.80 7.14
C LYS A 40 8.21 -5.58 8.43
N ARG A 41 8.37 -6.91 8.40
CA ARG A 41 8.29 -7.75 9.61
C ARG A 41 9.33 -7.34 10.67
N THR A 42 10.51 -6.90 10.23
CA THR A 42 11.55 -6.36 11.13
C THR A 42 11.06 -5.09 11.83
N LEU A 43 10.43 -4.17 11.10
CA LEU A 43 9.86 -2.93 11.68
C LEU A 43 8.68 -3.22 12.62
N ASP A 44 7.84 -4.18 12.27
CA ASP A 44 6.64 -4.52 13.04
C ASP A 44 7.00 -5.24 14.36
N SER A 45 7.94 -6.18 14.30
CA SER A 45 8.32 -7.01 15.46
C SER A 45 9.48 -6.45 16.28
N GLY A 46 10.38 -5.69 15.64
CA GLY A 46 11.63 -5.21 16.23
C GLY A 46 12.62 -6.31 16.65
N ARG A 47 12.49 -7.53 16.13
CA ARG A 47 13.34 -8.68 16.52
C ARG A 47 14.57 -8.82 15.62
N GLU A 48 15.72 -9.14 16.22
CA GLU A 48 16.97 -9.43 15.50
C GLU A 48 16.87 -10.59 14.50
N ASN A 49 16.08 -11.62 14.81
CA ASN A 49 15.90 -12.77 13.92
C ASN A 49 15.33 -12.36 12.55
N GLU A 50 14.40 -11.40 12.55
CA GLU A 50 13.77 -10.87 11.34
C GLU A 50 14.77 -10.05 10.52
N LEU A 51 15.60 -9.26 11.21
CA LEU A 51 16.69 -8.51 10.58
C LEU A 51 17.74 -9.45 9.96
N ASN A 52 18.05 -10.56 10.63
CA ASN A 52 18.95 -11.58 10.12
C ASN A 52 18.40 -12.26 8.86
N GLU A 53 17.09 -12.53 8.81
CA GLU A 53 16.44 -13.03 7.60
C GLU A 53 16.49 -11.99 6.47
N ALA A 54 16.16 -10.73 6.74
CA ALA A 54 16.26 -9.65 5.76
C ALA A 54 17.69 -9.51 5.21
N SER A 55 18.71 -9.63 6.06
CA SER A 55 20.12 -9.63 5.67
C SER A 55 20.47 -10.81 4.76
N ARG A 56 19.95 -12.01 5.05
CA ARG A 56 20.14 -13.19 4.18
C ARG A 56 19.52 -12.98 2.81
N VAL A 57 18.27 -12.52 2.74
CA VAL A 57 17.59 -12.25 1.46
C VAL A 57 18.27 -11.12 0.69
N PHE A 58 18.77 -10.10 1.37
CA PHE A 58 19.51 -9.03 0.71
C PHE A 58 20.75 -9.57 -0.01
N ARG A 59 21.46 -10.55 0.58
CA ARG A 59 22.64 -11.16 -0.04
C ARG A 59 22.32 -12.02 -1.26
N THR A 60 21.10 -12.52 -1.42
CA THR A 60 20.69 -13.30 -2.60
C THR A 60 20.33 -12.43 -3.79
N LEU A 61 20.13 -11.11 -3.58
CA LEU A 61 19.88 -10.19 -4.68
C LEU A 61 21.10 -10.06 -5.60
N ASP A 62 20.79 -9.76 -6.86
CA ASP A 62 21.77 -9.35 -7.87
C ASP A 62 22.66 -8.21 -7.35
N VAL A 63 23.96 -8.29 -7.65
CA VAL A 63 24.98 -7.31 -7.21
C VAL A 63 24.58 -5.89 -7.63
N ASP A 64 24.19 -5.70 -8.89
CA ASP A 64 23.86 -4.38 -9.45
C ASP A 64 22.60 -3.81 -8.79
N LEU A 65 21.67 -4.69 -8.40
CA LEU A 65 20.46 -4.28 -7.70
C LEU A 65 20.76 -3.90 -6.24
N ARG A 66 21.64 -4.65 -5.57
CA ARG A 66 22.09 -4.29 -4.21
C ARG A 66 22.80 -2.94 -4.20
N GLU A 67 23.67 -2.69 -5.16
CA GLU A 67 24.39 -1.42 -5.26
C GLU A 67 23.44 -0.24 -5.47
N ARG A 68 22.46 -0.37 -6.37
CA ARG A 68 21.41 0.65 -6.56
C ARG A 68 20.61 0.90 -5.29
N ILE A 69 20.17 -0.16 -4.61
CA ILE A 69 19.42 -0.05 -3.34
C ILE A 69 20.28 0.67 -2.28
N VAL A 70 21.56 0.34 -2.15
CA VAL A 70 22.46 0.99 -1.17
C VAL A 70 22.71 2.45 -1.51
N ALA A 71 22.97 2.77 -2.78
CA ALA A 71 23.12 4.15 -3.23
C ALA A 71 21.85 4.97 -2.92
N ARG A 72 20.68 4.40 -3.20
CA ARG A 72 19.40 5.02 -2.89
C ARG A 72 19.16 5.20 -1.39
N ALA A 73 19.42 4.17 -0.60
CA ALA A 73 19.26 4.22 0.86
C ALA A 73 20.16 5.28 1.50
N ARG A 74 21.37 5.51 0.96
CA ARG A 74 22.25 6.59 1.42
C ARG A 74 21.65 7.97 1.15
N VAL A 75 21.11 8.19 -0.06
CA VAL A 75 20.43 9.45 -0.41
C VAL A 75 19.22 9.67 0.50
N GLU A 76 18.41 8.63 0.73
CA GLU A 76 17.24 8.73 1.61
C GLU A 76 17.61 8.97 3.06
N ALA A 77 18.69 8.36 3.56
CA ALA A 77 19.19 8.60 4.91
C ALA A 77 19.67 10.05 5.08
N GLN A 78 20.36 10.61 4.08
CA GLN A 78 20.77 12.01 4.10
C GLN A 78 19.57 12.95 4.10
N GLN A 79 18.55 12.68 3.28
CA GLN A 79 17.31 13.45 3.24
C GLN A 79 16.55 13.37 4.57
N ALA A 80 16.43 12.19 5.16
CA ALA A 80 15.77 12.00 6.46
C ALA A 80 16.49 12.79 7.58
N ARG A 81 17.84 12.78 7.59
CA ARG A 81 18.63 13.57 8.54
C ARG A 81 18.47 15.07 8.33
N ALA A 82 18.42 15.53 7.09
CA ALA A 82 18.20 16.95 6.77
C ALA A 82 16.81 17.41 7.24
N GLN A 83 15.77 16.59 7.02
CA GLN A 83 14.41 16.88 7.47
C GLN A 83 14.30 16.88 9.00
N ALA A 84 14.97 15.95 9.69
CA ALA A 84 15.00 15.94 11.16
C ALA A 84 15.62 17.22 11.72
N LYS A 85 16.74 17.70 11.15
CA LYS A 85 17.35 18.99 11.55
C LYS A 85 16.45 20.19 11.27
N ALA A 86 15.74 20.20 10.15
CA ALA A 86 14.80 21.27 9.81
C ALA A 86 13.57 21.28 10.73
N ALA A 87 13.06 20.11 11.12
CA ALA A 87 11.96 19.98 12.06
C ALA A 87 12.33 20.45 13.47
N ASP A 88 13.57 20.21 13.91
CA ASP A 88 14.08 20.66 15.21
C ASP A 88 14.20 22.20 15.26
N MET A 89 14.61 22.83 14.15
CA MET A 89 14.62 24.30 14.02
C MET A 89 13.22 24.91 13.94
N ALA A 90 12.28 24.29 13.20
CA ALA A 90 10.89 24.76 13.12
C ALA A 90 10.11 24.56 14.43
N GLY A 91 10.46 23.55 15.24
CA GLY A 91 9.89 23.34 16.57
C GLY A 91 10.33 24.38 17.61
N SER A 92 11.47 25.06 17.38
CA SER A 92 11.94 26.15 18.22
C SER A 92 11.24 27.49 17.95
N ASP A 93 10.58 27.65 16.79
CA ASP A 93 9.85 28.87 16.42
C ASP A 93 8.34 28.77 16.72
N ALA A 94 7.83 27.61 17.14
CA ALA A 94 6.41 27.38 17.37
C ALA A 94 5.87 27.88 18.74
N ASP A 95 6.72 28.45 19.61
CA ASP A 95 6.31 29.05 20.90
C ASP A 95 6.24 30.60 20.85
N ARG A 96 6.41 31.21 19.68
CA ARG A 96 6.21 32.65 19.45
C ARG A 96 5.55 32.91 18.10
N ASP A 97 4.24 32.72 18.02
CA ASP A 97 3.33 33.82 17.64
C ASP A 97 1.88 33.33 17.59
N VAL A 98 1.12 33.77 18.59
CA VAL A 98 -0.32 33.92 18.50
C VAL A 98 -0.58 35.21 17.72
N VAL A 99 -1.00 35.12 16.46
CA VAL A 99 -1.77 36.19 15.82
C VAL A 99 -3.03 35.58 15.21
N THR A 100 -4.08 35.67 16.01
CA THR A 100 -5.48 35.50 15.63
C THR A 100 -5.79 36.37 14.42
N GLN A 101 -5.90 35.77 13.23
CA GLN A 101 -6.62 36.41 12.12
C GLN A 101 -8.09 36.02 12.23
N GLU A 102 -8.86 36.90 12.87
CA GLU A 102 -10.31 36.91 12.75
C GLU A 102 -10.70 37.14 11.28
N ILE A 103 -11.33 36.15 10.67
CA ILE A 103 -11.95 36.29 9.35
C ILE A 103 -13.37 36.82 9.58
N PRO A 104 -13.75 37.99 9.03
CA PRO A 104 -15.10 38.50 9.16
C PRO A 104 -16.11 37.59 8.45
N ALA A 105 -17.11 37.13 9.18
CA ALA A 105 -18.22 36.35 8.66
C ALA A 105 -19.18 37.23 7.85
N LEU A 106 -19.46 36.86 6.59
CA LEU A 106 -20.53 37.41 5.76
C LEU A 106 -21.17 36.30 4.89
N PRO A 107 -22.44 36.46 4.45
CA PRO A 107 -23.53 35.60 4.92
C PRO A 107 -23.94 34.47 3.95
N ALA A 108 -24.66 33.51 4.52
CA ALA A 108 -25.37 32.44 3.83
C ALA A 108 -26.25 32.94 2.68
N ARG A 109 -26.12 32.31 1.50
CA ARG A 109 -27.09 32.41 0.40
C ARG A 109 -27.72 31.04 0.12
N LEU A 110 -29.04 31.08 0.08
CA LEU A 110 -29.99 30.01 -0.19
C LEU A 110 -29.78 29.32 -1.55
N VAL A 111 -29.99 28.00 -1.53
CA VAL A 111 -30.81 27.15 -2.43
C VAL A 111 -30.93 27.60 -3.89
N ASN A 112 -30.50 26.73 -4.82
CA ASN A 112 -31.29 26.31 -6.00
C ASN A 112 -30.54 25.24 -6.83
N GLU A 113 -31.05 24.00 -6.79
CA GLU A 113 -31.17 23.16 -8.00
C GLU A 113 -32.42 23.63 -8.78
N PRO A 114 -32.62 23.34 -10.09
CA PRO A 114 -32.10 22.18 -10.84
C PRO A 114 -31.68 22.47 -12.31
N LYS A 115 -31.34 21.39 -13.02
CA LYS A 115 -31.58 21.13 -14.46
C LYS A 115 -30.35 21.15 -15.38
N GLY A 116 -29.82 19.94 -15.59
CA GLY A 116 -29.59 19.38 -16.92
C GLY A 116 -28.50 20.02 -17.76
N ARG A 117 -27.27 19.51 -17.63
CA ARG A 117 -26.34 19.48 -18.77
C ARG A 117 -25.48 18.22 -18.69
N ALA A 118 -25.74 17.31 -19.63
CA ALA A 118 -24.94 16.14 -19.87
C ALA A 118 -23.48 16.55 -20.13
N GLY A 119 -22.55 16.02 -19.34
CA GLY A 119 -21.13 16.27 -19.59
C GLY A 119 -20.15 15.95 -18.47
N THR A 120 -20.34 14.95 -17.62
CA THR A 120 -19.32 14.60 -16.60
C THR A 120 -19.32 13.12 -16.18
N ASN A 121 -19.40 12.17 -17.13
CA ASN A 121 -19.19 10.74 -16.82
C ASN A 121 -17.71 10.31 -16.76
N PHE A 122 -16.76 11.19 -17.11
CA PHE A 122 -15.34 10.84 -17.11
C PHE A 122 -14.68 10.99 -15.73
N LEU A 123 -15.03 12.05 -14.99
CA LEU A 123 -14.45 12.31 -13.66
C LEU A 123 -15.07 11.41 -12.56
N ALA A 124 -16.32 10.97 -12.73
CA ALA A 124 -16.96 10.00 -11.84
C ALA A 124 -16.30 8.60 -11.92
N ALA A 125 -15.77 8.21 -13.09
CA ALA A 125 -15.07 6.94 -13.29
C ALA A 125 -13.67 6.92 -12.64
N LEU A 126 -13.03 8.09 -12.51
CA LEU A 126 -11.69 8.21 -11.91
C LEU A 126 -11.73 8.31 -10.38
N ASN A 127 -12.82 8.79 -9.79
CA ASN A 127 -12.98 8.92 -8.34
C ASN A 127 -13.61 7.68 -7.65
N GLY A 128 -13.80 6.56 -8.37
CA GLY A 128 -14.23 5.30 -7.77
C GLY A 128 -15.66 5.28 -7.17
N LEU A 129 -16.44 6.35 -7.32
CA LEU A 129 -17.84 6.38 -6.91
C LEU A 129 -18.70 5.72 -7.99
N ARG A 130 -18.70 4.39 -7.94
CA ARG A 130 -19.59 3.52 -8.69
C ARG A 130 -21.05 3.94 -8.45
N PRO A 131 -21.86 4.20 -9.50
CA PRO A 131 -23.31 4.28 -9.34
C PRO A 131 -23.81 2.93 -8.84
N ALA A 132 -24.52 2.94 -7.71
CA ALA A 132 -25.19 1.76 -7.18
C ALA A 132 -26.31 1.34 -8.14
N ALA A 133 -26.00 0.43 -9.07
CA ALA A 133 -26.99 -0.22 -9.92
C ALA A 133 -26.91 -1.75 -9.75
N THR A 134 -27.95 -2.27 -9.11
CA THR A 134 -28.45 -3.65 -9.07
C THR A 134 -27.69 -4.67 -8.20
N ALA A 135 -28.16 -4.76 -6.95
CA ALA A 135 -28.14 -5.98 -6.16
C ALA A 135 -28.86 -7.12 -6.92
N GLY A 136 -28.12 -7.82 -7.78
CA GLY A 136 -28.63 -8.97 -8.55
C GLY A 136 -27.53 -9.78 -9.23
N SER A 137 -26.36 -9.17 -9.48
CA SER A 137 -25.26 -9.83 -10.21
C SER A 137 -24.60 -10.99 -9.46
N ARG A 138 -24.45 -10.94 -8.12
CA ARG A 138 -23.81 -12.03 -7.35
C ARG A 138 -24.67 -13.30 -7.26
N GLY A 139 -25.99 -13.15 -7.08
CA GLY A 139 -26.93 -14.28 -7.05
C GLY A 139 -26.98 -14.98 -8.40
N ALA A 140 -27.19 -14.20 -9.47
CA ALA A 140 -27.22 -14.72 -10.84
C ALA A 140 -25.89 -15.39 -11.26
N ALA A 141 -24.73 -14.85 -10.85
CA ALA A 141 -23.44 -15.48 -11.13
C ALA A 141 -23.26 -16.80 -10.36
N ARG A 142 -23.68 -16.84 -9.09
CA ARG A 142 -23.63 -18.05 -8.26
C ARG A 142 -24.55 -19.15 -8.79
N ASP A 143 -25.74 -18.80 -9.24
CA ASP A 143 -26.71 -19.77 -9.77
C ASP A 143 -26.26 -20.35 -11.11
N ARG A 144 -25.65 -19.54 -11.99
CA ARG A 144 -25.01 -20.02 -13.23
C ARG A 144 -23.86 -20.99 -12.94
N LEU A 145 -23.05 -20.69 -11.91
CA LEU A 145 -21.93 -21.56 -11.53
C LEU A 145 -22.42 -22.91 -10.96
N ARG A 146 -23.48 -22.89 -10.15
CA ARG A 146 -24.14 -24.12 -9.67
C ARG A 146 -24.71 -24.95 -10.82
N ALA A 147 -25.44 -24.32 -11.75
CA ALA A 147 -26.00 -25.01 -12.91
C ALA A 147 -24.90 -25.64 -13.80
N ALA A 148 -23.76 -24.95 -13.98
CA ALA A 148 -22.62 -25.49 -14.71
C ALA A 148 -21.99 -26.70 -14.01
N VAL A 149 -21.80 -26.66 -12.69
CA VAL A 149 -21.26 -27.78 -11.90
C VAL A 149 -22.18 -29.00 -11.93
N ASP A 150 -23.50 -28.80 -11.84
CA ASP A 150 -24.46 -29.90 -11.92
C ASP A 150 -24.49 -30.54 -13.31
N SER A 151 -24.29 -29.75 -14.37
CA SER A 151 -24.16 -30.27 -15.74
C SER A 151 -22.89 -31.14 -15.89
N GLN A 152 -21.76 -30.72 -15.32
CA GLN A 152 -20.53 -31.51 -15.31
C GLN A 152 -20.67 -32.82 -14.52
N ARG A 153 -21.35 -32.79 -13.36
CA ARG A 153 -21.59 -34.00 -12.56
C ARG A 153 -22.48 -35.03 -13.28
N ARG A 154 -23.46 -34.57 -14.07
CA ARG A 154 -24.31 -35.45 -14.88
C ARG A 154 -23.57 -36.05 -16.07
N VAL A 155 -22.65 -35.30 -16.68
CA VAL A 155 -21.79 -35.80 -17.76
C VAL A 155 -20.79 -36.84 -17.21
N GLY A 156 -20.19 -36.58 -16.05
CA GLY A 156 -19.27 -37.53 -15.41
C GLY A 156 -19.93 -38.84 -14.95
N ARG A 157 -21.22 -38.82 -14.60
CA ARG A 157 -21.98 -40.03 -14.23
C ARG A 157 -22.46 -40.89 -15.41
N ARG A 158 -22.40 -40.40 -16.66
CA ARG A 158 -22.76 -41.18 -17.86
C ARG A 158 -21.58 -41.98 -18.44
N VAL A 159 -20.40 -41.90 -17.83
CA VAL A 159 -19.18 -42.58 -18.28
C VAL A 159 -18.77 -43.69 -17.31
N GLU A 160 -19.73 -44.47 -16.82
CA GLU A 160 -19.43 -45.85 -16.42
C GLU A 160 -19.87 -46.76 -17.58
N PRO A 161 -18.93 -47.33 -18.34
CA PRO A 161 -19.27 -48.39 -19.27
C PRO A 161 -19.63 -49.63 -18.47
N THR A 162 -20.88 -50.06 -18.58
CA THR A 162 -21.29 -51.42 -18.21
C THR A 162 -20.46 -52.38 -19.08
N LEU A 163 -19.44 -52.99 -18.48
CA LEU A 163 -18.73 -54.14 -19.07
C LEU A 163 -19.63 -55.36 -18.83
N GLU A 164 -20.33 -55.79 -19.87
CA GLU A 164 -20.74 -57.20 -20.02
C GLU A 164 -19.68 -57.96 -20.83
#